data_AF-A0A848WQI6-F1
#
_entry.id   AF-A0A848WQI6-F1
#
_cell.length_a   1.000
_cell.length_b   1.000
_cell.length_c   1.000
_cell.angle_alpha   90.00
_cell.angle_beta   90.00
_cell.angle_gamma   90.00
#
_symmetry.space_group_name_H-M   'P 1'
#
loop_
_entity.id
_entity.type
_entity.pdbx_description
1 polymer ?
#
loop_
_entity_poly.entity_id
_entity_poly.type
_entity_poly.pdbx_seq_one_letter_code
_entity_poly.pdbx_strand_id
1 'polypeptide(L)'
;MSDFIPMISSGTAGPLGVLHLPRLWLKASLGAQGKLHSDYPAIGAGYDQMVLDGLGIDKGAFESYIADSKPTYCQLESWILEQKGGSLDQGAVDELNAAITGYIHDDETRAEVCAAAGRPDDGSVKDAVNLNNLDDWAGFHSQNLA
;
A
#
# COMPACT_ATOMS: atom_id res chain seq x y z
N MET A 1 5.32 -15.06 17.10
CA MET A 1 6.19 -14.91 15.92
C MET A 1 6.24 -13.42 15.62
N SER A 2 7.37 -12.87 15.20
CA SER A 2 7.44 -11.47 14.80
C SER A 2 6.64 -11.28 13.51
N ASP A 3 5.66 -10.39 13.55
CA ASP A 3 4.93 -9.86 12.42
C ASP A 3 5.53 -8.51 11.99
N PHE A 4 5.35 -8.14 10.73
CA PHE A 4 6.01 -6.98 10.12
C PHE A 4 4.98 -5.89 9.82
N ILE A 5 5.34 -4.66 10.18
CA ILE A 5 4.65 -3.45 9.75
C ILE A 5 5.17 -3.06 8.35
N PRO A 6 4.29 -2.88 7.36
CA PRO A 6 4.68 -2.74 5.96
C PRO A 6 5.18 -1.33 5.61
N MET A 7 6.28 -0.86 6.19
CA MET A 7 6.76 0.55 6.17
C MET A 7 7.11 1.17 4.80
N ILE A 8 6.79 0.53 3.66
CA ILE A 8 6.89 1.18 2.36
C ILE A 8 5.74 2.19 2.24
N SER A 9 6.05 3.47 2.02
CA SER A 9 5.04 4.51 1.88
C SER A 9 4.08 4.24 0.71
N SER A 10 2.79 4.53 0.90
CA SER A 10 1.77 4.53 -0.16
C SER A 10 2.12 5.47 -1.32
N GLY A 11 2.96 6.49 -1.08
CA GLY A 11 3.48 7.42 -2.09
C GLY A 11 4.72 6.94 -2.83
N THR A 12 5.14 5.69 -2.66
CA THR A 12 6.29 5.12 -3.38
C THR A 12 5.84 4.46 -4.68
N ALA A 13 6.58 4.70 -5.77
CA ALA A 13 6.43 4.03 -7.05
C ALA A 13 7.70 3.25 -7.41
N GLY A 14 7.52 2.11 -8.08
CA GLY A 14 8.60 1.38 -8.75
C GLY A 14 8.79 1.81 -10.21
N PRO A 15 9.57 1.04 -10.99
CA PRO A 15 9.76 1.27 -12.43
C PRO A 15 8.50 1.43 -13.28
N LEU A 16 7.38 0.76 -12.92
CA LEU A 16 6.11 0.95 -13.63
C LEU A 16 5.42 2.30 -13.34
N GLY A 17 5.96 3.09 -12.41
CA GLY A 17 5.43 4.41 -12.08
C GLY A 17 4.13 4.39 -11.28
N VAL A 18 3.63 3.22 -10.89
CA VAL A 18 2.37 3.08 -10.14
C VAL A 18 2.63 3.31 -8.65
N LEU A 19 2.05 4.38 -8.10
CA LEU A 19 2.10 4.63 -6.66
C LEU A 19 1.40 3.50 -5.90
N HIS A 20 1.85 3.27 -4.66
CA HIS A 20 1.32 2.26 -3.74
C HIS A 20 1.55 0.79 -4.15
N LEU A 21 1.86 0.49 -5.42
CA LEU A 21 2.14 -0.87 -5.88
C LEU A 21 3.29 -1.56 -5.09
N PRO A 22 4.42 -0.90 -4.76
CA PRO A 22 5.43 -1.46 -3.86
C PRO A 22 4.88 -1.84 -2.47
N ARG A 23 4.00 -1.02 -1.89
CA ARG A 23 3.38 -1.27 -0.58
C ARG A 23 2.40 -2.43 -0.67
N LEU A 24 1.54 -2.47 -1.69
CA LEU A 24 0.61 -3.57 -1.97
C LEU A 24 1.36 -4.90 -2.09
N TRP A 25 2.45 -4.95 -2.86
CA TRP A 25 3.30 -6.13 -2.97
C TRP A 25 3.81 -6.62 -1.62
N LEU A 26 4.35 -5.71 -0.79
CA LEU A 26 4.90 -6.06 0.50
C LEU A 26 3.81 -6.61 1.44
N LYS A 27 2.66 -5.92 1.51
CA LYS A 27 1.52 -6.33 2.32
C LYS A 27 0.99 -7.71 1.93
N ALA A 28 0.71 -7.90 0.65
CA ALA A 28 0.21 -9.18 0.15
C ALA A 28 1.23 -10.31 0.37
N SER A 29 2.51 -10.05 0.15
CA SER A 29 3.59 -11.05 0.34
C SER A 29 3.73 -11.44 1.82
N LEU A 30 3.72 -10.48 2.73
CA LEU A 30 3.74 -10.74 4.17
C LEU A 30 2.48 -11.48 4.62
N GLY A 31 1.31 -11.06 4.13
CA GLY A 31 0.03 -11.68 4.45
C GLY A 31 -0.01 -13.14 4.02
N ALA A 32 0.40 -13.44 2.79
CA ALA A 32 0.48 -14.81 2.26
C ALA A 32 1.46 -15.71 3.03
N GLN A 33 2.42 -15.14 3.76
CA GLN A 33 3.35 -15.88 4.61
C GLN A 33 2.94 -15.89 6.10
N GLY A 34 1.81 -15.30 6.47
CA GLY A 34 1.38 -15.18 7.87
C GLY A 34 2.33 -14.32 8.72
N LYS A 35 2.95 -13.32 8.09
CA LYS A 35 3.97 -12.44 8.68
C LYS A 35 3.55 -10.97 8.70
N LEU A 36 2.37 -10.62 8.21
CA LEU A 36 1.87 -9.24 8.25
C LEU A 36 1.30 -8.94 9.64
N HIS A 37 1.58 -7.75 10.17
CA HIS A 37 1.00 -7.29 11.44
C HIS A 37 -0.53 -7.24 11.36
N SER A 38 -1.22 -7.65 12.43
CA SER A 38 -2.68 -7.90 12.42
C SER A 38 -3.53 -6.69 12.06
N ASP A 39 -3.02 -5.49 12.34
CA ASP A 39 -3.73 -4.23 12.08
C ASP A 39 -3.75 -3.86 10.59
N TYR A 40 -2.93 -4.55 9.77
CA TYR A 40 -2.84 -4.31 8.34
C TYR A 40 -3.54 -5.43 7.56
N PRO A 41 -4.58 -5.13 6.77
CA PRO A 41 -5.14 -6.13 5.87
C PRO A 41 -4.14 -6.43 4.75
N ALA A 42 -4.00 -7.69 4.33
CA ALA A 42 -3.10 -8.07 3.25
C ALA A 42 -3.43 -7.34 1.92
N ILE A 43 -4.72 -7.24 1.60
CA ILE A 43 -5.29 -6.42 0.51
C ILE A 43 -6.58 -5.79 1.03
N GLY A 44 -6.51 -4.52 1.44
CA GLY A 44 -7.63 -3.73 1.93
C GLY A 44 -8.51 -3.13 0.83
N ALA A 45 -9.62 -2.51 1.23
CA ALA A 45 -10.55 -1.86 0.29
C ALA A 45 -10.14 -0.45 -0.16
N GLY A 46 -9.06 0.11 0.42
CA GLY A 46 -8.51 1.43 0.07
C GLY A 46 -7.56 1.37 -1.12
N TYR A 47 -6.37 1.97 -0.99
CA TYR A 47 -5.38 2.04 -2.07
C TYR A 47 -4.99 0.69 -2.69
N ASP A 48 -5.01 -0.39 -1.93
CA ASP A 48 -4.75 -1.73 -2.45
C ASP A 48 -5.75 -2.08 -3.58
N GLN A 49 -7.05 -1.88 -3.34
CA GLN A 49 -8.10 -2.12 -4.33
C GLN A 49 -8.04 -1.08 -5.46
N MET A 50 -7.76 0.20 -5.15
CA MET A 50 -7.59 1.23 -6.18
C MET A 50 -6.48 0.90 -7.20
N VAL A 51 -5.35 0.36 -6.73
CA VAL A 51 -4.25 -0.06 -7.61
C VAL A 51 -4.67 -1.26 -8.48
N LEU A 52 -5.33 -2.26 -7.89
CA LEU A 52 -5.80 -3.43 -8.65
C LEU A 52 -6.84 -3.03 -9.71
N ASP A 53 -7.81 -2.19 -9.35
CA ASP A 53 -8.85 -1.70 -10.25
C ASP A 53 -8.25 -0.81 -11.35
N GLY A 54 -7.36 0.12 -10.99
CA GLY A 54 -6.70 1.03 -11.94
C GLY A 54 -5.79 0.30 -12.95
N LEU A 55 -5.18 -0.81 -12.53
CA LEU A 55 -4.44 -1.70 -13.44
C LEU A 55 -5.33 -2.70 -14.17
N GLY A 56 -6.59 -2.87 -13.75
CA GLY A 56 -7.49 -3.91 -14.26
C GLY A 56 -6.96 -5.32 -13.98
N ILE A 57 -6.35 -5.53 -12.81
CA ILE A 57 -5.83 -6.81 -12.35
C ILE A 57 -6.86 -7.45 -11.42
N ASP A 58 -7.26 -8.69 -11.70
CA ASP A 58 -8.14 -9.43 -10.83
C ASP A 58 -7.49 -9.70 -9.46
N LYS A 59 -8.23 -9.41 -8.38
CA LYS A 59 -7.73 -9.57 -7.01
C LYS A 59 -7.36 -11.01 -6.70
N GLY A 60 -8.18 -11.99 -7.09
CA GLY A 60 -7.92 -13.40 -6.82
C GLY A 60 -6.68 -13.92 -7.57
N ALA A 61 -6.50 -13.48 -8.82
CA ALA A 61 -5.31 -13.77 -9.61
C ALA A 61 -4.04 -13.17 -8.97
N PHE A 62 -4.11 -11.92 -8.49
CA PHE A 62 -3.01 -11.28 -7.78
C PHE A 62 -2.66 -12.03 -6.47
N GLU A 63 -3.67 -12.36 -5.66
CA GLU A 63 -3.49 -13.11 -4.41
C GLU A 63 -2.84 -14.48 -4.67
N SER A 64 -3.34 -15.20 -5.66
CA SER A 64 -2.81 -16.52 -6.05
C SER A 64 -1.36 -16.42 -6.52
N TYR A 65 -1.05 -15.44 -7.39
CA TYR A 65 0.31 -15.24 -7.88
C TYR A 65 1.30 -14.91 -6.76
N ILE A 66 0.92 -14.02 -5.83
CA ILE A 66 1.74 -13.66 -4.67
C ILE A 66 1.99 -14.88 -3.78
N ALA A 67 0.93 -15.64 -3.45
CA ALA A 67 1.02 -16.78 -2.54
C ALA A 67 1.84 -17.93 -3.12
N ASP A 68 1.60 -18.27 -4.39
CA ASP A 68 2.21 -19.42 -5.04
C ASP A 68 3.65 -19.14 -5.49
N SER A 69 3.89 -17.96 -6.07
CA SER A 69 5.17 -17.64 -6.72
C SER A 69 6.16 -16.92 -5.81
N LYS A 70 5.69 -16.27 -4.73
CA LYS A 70 6.51 -15.44 -3.82
C LYS A 70 7.45 -14.50 -4.58
N PRO A 71 6.91 -13.69 -5.51
CA PRO A 71 7.73 -12.93 -6.43
C PRO A 71 8.52 -11.84 -5.69
N THR A 72 9.74 -11.57 -6.15
CA THR A 72 10.38 -10.27 -5.92
C THR A 72 9.54 -9.14 -6.53
N TYR A 73 9.75 -7.90 -6.09
CA TYR A 73 9.00 -6.77 -6.62
C TYR A 73 9.13 -6.62 -8.16
N CYS A 74 10.34 -6.76 -8.72
CA CYS A 74 10.52 -6.68 -10.19
C CYS A 74 9.84 -7.83 -10.94
N GLN A 75 9.73 -9.01 -10.33
CA GLN A 75 8.97 -10.13 -10.91
C GLN A 75 7.45 -9.86 -10.85
N LEU A 76 6.97 -9.14 -9.84
CA LEU A 76 5.58 -8.67 -9.83
C LEU A 76 5.32 -7.69 -10.98
N GLU A 77 6.19 -6.69 -11.16
CA GLU A 77 6.03 -5.73 -12.26
C GLU A 77 6.07 -6.42 -13.63
N SER A 78 6.96 -7.39 -13.81
CA SER A 78 7.02 -8.19 -15.04
C SER A 78 5.72 -8.96 -15.27
N TRP A 79 5.18 -9.60 -14.23
CA TRP A 79 3.90 -10.31 -14.30
C TRP A 79 2.73 -9.38 -14.61
N ILE A 80 2.70 -8.17 -14.04
CA ILE A 80 1.69 -7.16 -14.37
C ILE A 80 1.78 -6.81 -15.86
N LEU A 81 2.97 -6.56 -16.39
CA LEU A 81 3.14 -6.28 -17.82
C LEU A 81 2.63 -7.44 -18.70
N GLU A 82 2.88 -8.69 -18.31
CA GLU A 82 2.34 -9.87 -19.02
C GLU A 82 0.82 -9.87 -19.04
N GLN A 83 0.15 -9.54 -17.93
CA GLN A 83 -1.32 -9.41 -17.88
C GLN A 83 -1.85 -8.26 -18.75
N LYS A 84 -1.01 -7.26 -19.03
CA LYS A 84 -1.37 -6.04 -19.77
C LYS A 84 -0.88 -6.03 -21.22
N GLY A 85 -0.32 -7.13 -21.72
CA GLY A 85 0.16 -7.24 -23.10
C GLY A 85 1.48 -6.52 -23.36
N GLY A 86 2.28 -6.28 -22.31
CA GLY A 86 3.67 -5.80 -22.40
C GLY A 86 3.89 -4.32 -22.03
N SER A 87 2.83 -3.53 -21.83
CA SER A 87 2.94 -2.12 -21.43
C SER A 87 1.74 -1.66 -20.61
N LEU A 88 1.89 -0.56 -19.88
CA LEU A 88 0.79 0.16 -19.24
C LEU A 88 0.39 1.39 -20.06
N ASP A 89 -0.88 1.77 -19.98
CA ASP A 89 -1.32 3.09 -20.43
C ASP A 89 -0.86 4.14 -19.42
N GLN A 90 0.10 4.98 -19.81
CA GLN A 90 0.68 5.96 -18.90
C GLN A 90 -0.34 7.03 -18.47
N GLY A 91 -1.32 7.38 -19.31
CA GLY A 91 -2.36 8.33 -18.92
C GLY A 91 -3.25 7.78 -17.81
N ALA A 92 -3.59 6.50 -17.87
CA ALA A 92 -4.33 5.82 -16.82
C ALA A 92 -3.51 5.68 -15.52
N VAL A 93 -2.20 5.43 -15.63
CA VAL A 93 -1.29 5.41 -14.47
C VAL A 93 -1.22 6.78 -13.81
N ASP A 94 -1.12 7.86 -14.59
CA ASP A 94 -1.07 9.22 -14.07
C ASP A 94 -2.40 9.60 -13.37
N GLU A 95 -3.55 9.20 -13.91
CA GLU A 95 -4.86 9.41 -13.28
C GLU A 95 -4.99 8.63 -11.96
N LEU A 96 -4.56 7.36 -11.92
CA LEU A 96 -4.51 6.57 -10.69
C LEU A 96 -3.60 7.23 -9.63
N ASN A 97 -2.42 7.69 -10.04
CA ASN A 97 -1.48 8.36 -9.14
C ASN A 97 -2.03 9.69 -8.61
N ALA A 98 -2.75 10.44 -9.45
CA ALA A 98 -3.45 11.65 -9.02
C ALA A 98 -4.55 11.34 -8.00
N ALA A 99 -5.30 10.24 -8.19
CA ALA A 99 -6.30 9.79 -7.22
C ALA A 99 -5.67 9.41 -5.87
N ILE A 100 -4.53 8.70 -5.87
CA ILE A 100 -3.79 8.34 -4.65
C ILE A 100 -3.27 9.60 -3.94
N THR A 101 -2.64 10.52 -4.66
CA THR A 101 -2.07 11.74 -4.04
C THR A 101 -3.14 12.76 -3.60
N GLY A 102 -4.32 12.72 -4.22
CA GLY A 102 -5.44 13.60 -3.89
C GLY A 102 -6.38 13.06 -2.81
N TYR A 103 -6.21 11.81 -2.35
CA TYR A 103 -7.12 11.20 -1.38
C TYR A 103 -6.87 11.71 0.04
N ILE A 104 -7.96 12.15 0.69
CA ILE A 104 -7.98 12.71 2.04
C ILE A 104 -8.84 11.79 2.91
N HIS A 105 -8.29 11.33 4.03
CA HIS A 105 -9.07 10.59 5.03
C HIS A 105 -10.07 11.50 5.74
N ASP A 106 -11.13 10.92 6.29
CA ASP A 106 -12.04 11.63 7.18
C ASP A 106 -11.33 12.16 8.45
N ASP A 107 -11.97 13.13 9.09
CA ASP A 107 -11.42 13.83 10.26
C ASP A 107 -11.21 12.88 11.45
N GLU A 108 -12.03 11.83 11.58
CA GLU A 108 -11.94 10.86 12.67
C GLU A 108 -10.67 10.01 12.52
N THR A 109 -10.47 9.41 11.35
CA THR A 109 -9.27 8.64 11.01
C THR A 109 -8.00 9.49 11.16
N ARG A 110 -8.02 10.75 10.70
CA ARG A 110 -6.88 11.66 10.87
C ARG A 110 -6.56 11.89 12.35
N ALA A 111 -7.57 12.15 13.18
CA ALA A 111 -7.40 12.43 14.59
C ALA A 111 -6.82 11.22 15.34
N GLU A 112 -7.30 10.02 15.04
CA GLU A 112 -6.78 8.76 15.61
C GLU A 112 -5.31 8.55 15.28
N VAL A 113 -4.94 8.65 14.00
CA VAL A 113 -3.54 8.50 13.55
C VAL A 113 -2.63 9.56 14.17
N CYS A 114 -3.07 10.82 14.23
CA CYS A 114 -2.30 11.89 14.86
C CYS A 114 -2.07 11.61 16.36
N ALA A 115 -3.10 11.17 17.08
CA ALA A 115 -2.99 10.82 18.50
C ALA A 115 -2.02 9.66 18.72
N ALA A 116 -2.12 8.59 17.93
CA ALA A 116 -1.21 7.44 17.99
C ALA A 116 0.25 7.84 17.69
N ALA A 117 0.46 8.75 16.75
CA ALA A 117 1.77 9.27 16.39
C ALA A 117 2.32 10.33 17.37
N GLY A 118 1.60 10.67 18.45
CA GLY A 118 2.02 11.70 19.41
C GLY A 118 2.05 13.11 18.83
N ARG A 119 1.25 13.37 17.78
CA ARG A 119 1.19 14.63 17.03
C ARG A 119 -0.11 15.37 17.34
N PRO A 120 -0.09 16.69 17.63
CA PRO A 120 -1.32 17.49 17.70
C PRO A 120 -2.07 17.52 16.37
N ASP A 121 -3.39 17.26 16.35
CA ASP A 121 -4.19 17.41 15.13
C ASP A 121 -4.53 18.89 14.87
N ASP A 122 -3.62 19.59 14.21
CA ASP A 122 -3.78 20.96 13.71
C ASP A 122 -4.33 21.04 12.27
N GLY A 123 -4.73 19.89 11.70
CA GLY A 123 -5.24 19.80 10.33
C GLY A 123 -4.21 20.07 9.22
N SER A 124 -2.90 20.11 9.50
CA SER A 124 -1.88 20.31 8.47
C SER A 124 -1.50 19.03 7.70
N VAL A 125 -1.83 17.85 8.22
CA VAL A 125 -1.67 16.55 7.52
C VAL A 125 -3.05 16.02 7.20
N LYS A 126 -3.45 16.10 5.93
CA LYS A 126 -4.78 15.65 5.47
C LYS A 126 -4.72 14.51 4.47
N ASP A 127 -3.64 14.43 3.70
CA ASP A 127 -3.51 13.38 2.70
C ASP A 127 -3.27 12.03 3.36
N ALA A 128 -3.93 11.01 2.84
CA ALA A 128 -3.85 9.68 3.40
C ALA A 128 -2.49 9.01 3.22
N VAL A 129 -1.65 9.48 2.28
CA VAL A 129 -0.27 8.97 2.15
C VAL A 129 0.53 9.30 3.40
N ASN A 130 0.53 10.55 3.84
CA ASN A 130 1.25 10.98 5.04
C ASN A 130 0.62 10.43 6.31
N LEU A 131 -0.71 10.25 6.37
CA LEU A 131 -1.34 9.59 7.51
C LEU A 131 -0.90 8.12 7.62
N ASN A 132 -0.88 7.37 6.52
CA ASN A 132 -0.35 5.99 6.53
C ASN A 132 1.12 5.94 6.98
N ASN A 133 1.94 6.91 6.57
CA ASN A 133 3.34 6.97 7.02
C ASN A 133 3.43 7.16 8.54
N LEU A 134 2.65 8.10 9.11
CA LEU A 134 2.63 8.35 10.55
C LEU A 134 2.15 7.13 11.33
N ASP A 135 1.11 6.46 10.83
CA ASP A 135 0.56 5.25 11.43
C ASP A 135 1.59 4.10 11.45
N ASP A 136 2.26 3.85 10.31
CA ASP A 136 3.33 2.86 10.21
C ASP A 136 4.48 3.12 11.18
N TRP A 137 4.92 4.37 11.28
CA TRP A 137 6.05 4.73 12.15
C TRP A 137 5.69 4.63 13.63
N ALA A 138 4.47 5.05 13.99
CA ALA A 138 3.94 4.91 15.35
C ALA A 138 3.82 3.43 15.74
N GLY A 139 3.23 2.61 14.86
CA GLY A 139 3.14 1.17 15.05
C GLY A 139 4.52 0.52 15.18
N PHE A 140 5.47 0.85 14.28
CA PHE A 140 6.82 0.29 14.32
C PHE A 140 7.53 0.63 15.62
N HIS A 141 7.45 1.88 16.06
CA HIS A 141 8.00 2.32 17.34
C HIS A 141 7.37 1.54 18.49
N SER A 142 6.04 1.47 18.56
CA SER A 142 5.32 0.76 19.62
C SER A 142 5.68 -0.73 19.68
N GLN A 143 5.88 -1.37 18.52
CA GLN A 143 6.14 -2.80 18.45
C GLN A 143 7.60 -3.14 18.79
N ASN A 144 8.57 -2.27 18.46
CA ASN A 144 9.99 -2.62 18.45
C ASN A 144 10.87 -1.79 19.39
N LEU A 145 10.45 -0.59 19.78
CA LEU A 145 11.30 0.39 20.47
C LEU A 145 10.74 0.87 21.82
N ALA A 146 9.43 0.71 22.05
CA ALA A 146 8.74 1.16 23.27
C ALA A 146 8.92 0.22 24.48
#